data_AF-H8WW21-F1
#
_entry.id   AF-H8WW21-F1
#
_cell.length_a   1.000
_cell.length_b   1.000
_cell.length_c   1.000
_cell.angle_alpha   90.00
_cell.angle_beta   90.00
_cell.angle_gamma   90.00
#
_symmetry.space_group_name_H-M   'P 1'
#
loop_
_entity.id
_entity.type
_entity.pdbx_description
1 polymer ?
#
loop_
_entity_poly.entity_id
_entity_poly.type
_entity_poly.pdbx_seq_one_letter_code
_entity_poly.pdbx_strand_id
1 'polypeptide(L)'
;MKHTNQMWKLDLLEARFEDAPPRYPHTKKLLFALNHKNKLAKKLPTNKEEAKEEIKALKAQYFEQKYHSAYNKLEKEVKRFVKQKQTPDVFEQDDFLQQLITAKLIKCIVSTILLNKQLKTNPPEYIPENIRGHVLDKSSPFNPSHFFVQYCQNSKEVNNCCSNLWNSKAVKSTVNDIEWSFKMVRGNLLKQDFEERKKQAGRVVNEEDSDEEDNSSEGSSEESTNESADESADEEQLSAFDGMVAASDQEDEQDENGLDPNVNYNEVTDEEPSEGVSDNSSSDSDLGDDFFEEEPPKKKLKTNGEEDYNLPELAQGYYSGGSDDESDDIDNDEVVKSITQQRKNRRGQRARQKIWAQKYGKEAKHIVKNRERIHSERETRQREYEERQRKRELKAKLLAEKQQPTGANTEPLGERKPRASVTSPVEDKKIHPSWEAKKLAEEKLKNVKFQGKKITFD
;
A
#
# COMPACT_ATOMS: atom_id res chain seq x y z
N MET A 1 -2.59 -15.19 28.65
CA MET A 1 -2.65 -16.02 27.42
C MET A 1 -2.10 -15.20 26.26
N LYS A 2 -1.05 -15.66 25.56
CA LYS A 2 -0.58 -14.97 24.34
C LYS A 2 -1.66 -15.15 23.28
N HIS A 3 -2.39 -14.08 22.95
CA HIS A 3 -3.38 -14.12 21.87
C HIS A 3 -2.66 -14.26 20.53
N THR A 4 -2.47 -15.50 20.07
CA THR A 4 -2.01 -15.76 18.72
C THR A 4 -3.13 -15.39 17.76
N ASN A 5 -2.90 -14.41 16.89
CA ASN A 5 -3.83 -14.03 15.83
C ASN A 5 -3.87 -15.12 14.75
N GLN A 6 -4.63 -16.19 15.01
CA GLN A 6 -4.88 -17.33 14.14
C GLN A 6 -6.02 -17.07 13.13
N MET A 7 -6.27 -15.82 12.71
CA MET A 7 -7.26 -15.52 11.66
C MET A 7 -6.96 -16.28 10.35
N TRP A 8 -5.69 -16.56 10.08
CA TRP A 8 -5.26 -17.38 8.95
C TRP A 8 -5.74 -18.84 9.08
N LYS A 9 -5.87 -19.37 10.30
CA LYS A 9 -6.36 -20.73 10.56
C LYS A 9 -7.86 -20.81 10.29
N LEU A 10 -8.62 -19.80 10.75
CA LEU A 10 -10.03 -19.64 10.41
C LEU A 10 -10.22 -19.62 8.88
N ASP A 11 -9.49 -18.75 8.19
CA ASP A 11 -9.57 -18.60 6.73
C ASP A 11 -9.18 -19.89 5.99
N LEU A 12 -8.18 -20.62 6.47
CA LEU A 12 -7.79 -21.92 5.92
C LEU A 12 -8.87 -22.99 6.09
N LEU A 13 -9.52 -23.04 7.26
CA LEU A 13 -10.59 -24.00 7.54
C LEU A 13 -11.84 -23.72 6.68
N GLU A 14 -12.25 -22.45 6.59
CA GLU A 14 -13.38 -22.07 5.74
C GLU A 14 -13.10 -22.34 4.26
N ALA A 15 -11.90 -22.01 3.76
CA ALA A 15 -11.56 -22.25 2.38
C ALA A 15 -11.45 -23.74 2.02
N ARG A 16 -11.13 -24.60 3.00
CA ARG A 16 -11.03 -26.06 2.79
C ARG A 16 -12.37 -26.79 2.93
N PHE A 17 -13.23 -26.39 3.87
CA PHE A 17 -14.43 -27.17 4.25
C PHE A 17 -15.76 -26.49 3.89
N GLU A 18 -15.77 -25.17 3.70
CA GLU A 18 -16.94 -24.37 3.31
C GLU A 18 -16.83 -23.80 1.88
N ASP A 19 -15.76 -24.15 1.15
CA ASP A 19 -15.44 -23.65 -0.21
C ASP A 19 -15.44 -22.12 -0.32
N ALA A 20 -15.12 -21.43 0.78
CA ALA A 20 -15.07 -19.99 0.82
C ALA A 20 -13.84 -19.46 0.05
N PRO A 21 -13.96 -18.32 -0.66
CA PRO A 21 -12.80 -17.71 -1.30
C PRO A 21 -11.77 -17.30 -0.23
N PRO A 22 -10.50 -17.69 -0.37
CA PRO A 22 -9.47 -17.39 0.63
C PRO A 22 -9.26 -15.88 0.73
N ARG A 23 -9.34 -15.36 1.95
CA ARG A 23 -9.25 -13.93 2.25
C ARG A 23 -7.81 -13.44 2.17
N TYR A 24 -6.84 -14.29 2.52
CA TYR A 24 -5.42 -13.94 2.54
C TYR A 24 -4.63 -14.58 1.37
N PRO A 25 -3.61 -13.91 0.82
CA PRO A 25 -2.74 -14.54 -0.18
C PRO A 25 -1.99 -15.76 0.38
N HIS A 26 -1.64 -15.73 1.67
CA HIS A 26 -0.94 -16.82 2.33
C HIS A 26 -1.80 -18.09 2.45
N THR A 27 -3.13 -17.97 2.63
CA THR A 27 -4.00 -19.15 2.70
C THR A 27 -4.10 -19.88 1.37
N LYS A 28 -4.06 -19.17 0.24
CA LYS A 28 -3.90 -19.81 -1.08
C LYS A 28 -2.64 -20.68 -1.12
N LYS A 29 -1.49 -20.12 -0.73
CA LYS A 29 -0.21 -20.85 -0.67
C LYS A 29 -0.28 -22.07 0.26
N LEU A 30 -0.95 -21.93 1.41
CA LEU A 30 -1.14 -23.03 2.36
C LEU A 30 -2.05 -24.14 1.80
N LEU A 31 -3.12 -23.80 1.07
CA LEU A 31 -3.99 -24.77 0.40
C LEU A 31 -3.22 -25.56 -0.67
N PHE A 32 -2.45 -24.88 -1.52
CA PHE A 32 -1.57 -25.55 -2.49
C PHE A 32 -0.56 -26.45 -1.78
N ALA A 33 0.10 -25.96 -0.73
CA ALA A 33 1.05 -26.76 0.04
C ALA A 33 0.39 -27.95 0.75
N LEU A 34 -0.88 -27.85 1.16
CA LEU A 34 -1.61 -28.93 1.81
C LEU A 34 -1.79 -30.13 0.87
N ASN A 35 -2.00 -29.88 -0.41
CA ASN A 35 -2.16 -30.92 -1.43
C ASN A 35 -0.86 -31.73 -1.63
N HIS A 36 0.30 -31.14 -1.34
CA HIS A 36 1.61 -31.77 -1.54
C HIS A 36 2.33 -32.18 -0.23
N LYS A 37 2.03 -31.54 0.91
CA LYS A 37 2.73 -31.73 2.18
C LYS A 37 1.80 -32.27 3.28
N ASN A 38 1.89 -33.59 3.51
CA ASN A 38 1.11 -34.31 4.53
C ASN A 38 1.31 -33.84 5.99
N LYS A 39 2.39 -33.11 6.31
CA LYS A 39 2.66 -32.63 7.69
C LYS A 39 1.67 -31.55 8.15
N LEU A 40 1.18 -30.70 7.24
CA LEU A 40 0.22 -29.64 7.57
C LEU A 40 -1.20 -30.21 7.71
N ALA A 41 -1.55 -31.20 6.88
CA ALA A 41 -2.82 -31.91 6.95
C ALA A 41 -3.04 -32.61 8.31
N LYS A 42 -1.97 -33.11 8.95
CA LYS A 42 -2.03 -33.72 10.30
C LYS A 42 -2.41 -32.77 11.42
N LYS A 43 -2.24 -31.45 11.24
CA LYS A 43 -2.58 -30.42 12.24
C LYS A 43 -3.99 -29.85 12.06
N LEU A 44 -4.67 -30.22 10.98
CA LEU A 44 -6.02 -29.78 10.69
C LEU A 44 -7.00 -30.91 11.03
N PRO A 45 -8.23 -30.56 11.42
CA PRO A 45 -9.29 -31.54 11.61
C PRO A 45 -9.45 -32.36 10.33
N THR A 46 -9.63 -33.67 10.49
CA THR A 46 -9.88 -34.59 9.37
C THR A 46 -11.36 -34.69 9.05
N ASN A 47 -12.21 -34.51 10.07
CA ASN A 47 -13.66 -34.60 9.95
C ASN A 47 -14.28 -33.24 9.63
N LYS A 48 -15.26 -33.23 8.72
CA LYS A 48 -15.98 -32.00 8.34
C LYS A 48 -16.80 -31.41 9.49
N GLU A 49 -17.29 -32.26 10.39
CA GLU A 49 -18.08 -31.82 11.56
C GLU A 49 -17.20 -31.14 12.61
N GLU A 50 -16.07 -31.77 12.96
CA GLU A 50 -15.04 -31.20 13.84
C GLU A 50 -14.51 -29.87 13.30
N ALA A 51 -14.28 -29.78 11.98
CA ALA A 51 -13.89 -28.54 11.33
C ALA A 51 -14.95 -27.44 11.47
N LYS A 52 -16.24 -27.76 11.37
CA LYS A 52 -17.33 -26.79 11.56
C LYS A 52 -17.40 -26.30 13.00
N GLU A 53 -17.23 -27.17 13.99
CA GLU A 53 -17.19 -26.79 15.40
C GLU A 53 -16.02 -25.86 15.69
N GLU A 54 -14.83 -26.19 15.15
CA GLU A 54 -13.65 -25.34 15.30
C GLU A 54 -13.82 -23.98 14.59
N ILE A 55 -14.41 -23.95 13.39
CA ILE A 55 -14.76 -22.71 12.70
C ILE A 55 -15.71 -21.87 13.56
N LYS A 56 -16.77 -22.47 14.12
CA LYS A 56 -17.72 -21.76 14.99
C LYS A 56 -17.01 -21.16 16.21
N ALA A 57 -16.18 -21.94 16.90
CA ALA A 57 -15.43 -21.48 18.07
C ALA A 57 -14.47 -20.33 17.73
N LEU A 58 -13.71 -20.45 16.64
CA LEU A 58 -12.81 -19.40 16.17
C LEU A 58 -13.59 -18.14 15.73
N LYS A 59 -14.71 -18.29 15.01
CA LYS A 59 -15.58 -17.15 14.62
C LYS A 59 -16.09 -16.42 15.86
N ALA A 60 -16.56 -17.14 16.88
CA ALA A 60 -17.07 -16.55 18.11
C ALA A 60 -15.97 -15.76 18.84
N GLN A 61 -14.80 -16.37 19.02
CA GLN A 61 -13.66 -15.73 19.66
C GLN A 61 -13.20 -14.46 18.92
N TYR A 62 -13.10 -14.51 17.58
CA TYR A 62 -12.73 -13.35 16.79
C TYR A 62 -13.79 -12.27 16.81
N PHE A 63 -15.06 -12.66 16.72
CA PHE A 63 -16.17 -11.72 16.81
C PHE A 63 -16.10 -10.93 18.14
N GLU A 64 -15.94 -11.62 19.27
CA GLU A 64 -15.82 -10.98 20.59
C GLU A 64 -14.62 -10.03 20.66
N GLN A 65 -13.45 -10.46 20.18
CA GLN A 65 -12.25 -9.61 20.15
C GLN A 65 -12.46 -8.36 19.28
N LYS A 66 -13.07 -8.52 18.10
CA LYS A 66 -13.35 -7.39 17.20
C LYS A 66 -14.42 -6.48 17.78
N TYR A 67 -15.46 -7.03 18.39
CA TYR A 67 -16.52 -6.27 19.05
C TYR A 67 -15.97 -5.45 20.22
N HIS A 68 -15.19 -6.06 21.11
CA HIS A 68 -14.55 -5.36 22.24
C HIS A 68 -13.60 -4.26 21.75
N SER A 69 -12.78 -4.55 20.73
CA SER A 69 -11.91 -3.54 20.14
C SER A 69 -12.69 -2.41 19.47
N ALA A 70 -13.79 -2.71 18.78
CA ALA A 70 -14.67 -1.75 18.14
C ALA A 70 -15.34 -0.82 19.16
N TYR A 71 -15.85 -1.39 20.26
CA TYR A 71 -16.42 -0.65 21.37
C TYR A 71 -15.42 0.36 21.94
N ASN A 72 -14.23 -0.11 22.32
CA ASN A 72 -13.21 0.75 22.91
C ASN A 72 -12.71 1.84 21.96
N LYS A 73 -12.66 1.56 20.64
CA LYS A 73 -12.29 2.58 19.63
C LYS A 73 -13.37 3.64 19.50
N LEU A 74 -14.64 3.25 19.40
CA LEU A 74 -15.75 4.20 19.34
C LEU A 74 -15.87 5.00 20.63
N GLU A 75 -15.76 4.37 21.78
CA GLU A 75 -15.83 5.03 23.08
C GLU A 75 -14.79 6.15 23.19
N LYS A 76 -13.55 5.89 22.74
CA LYS A 76 -12.48 6.90 22.71
C LYS A 76 -12.83 8.07 21.80
N GLU A 77 -13.32 7.83 20.59
CA GLU A 77 -13.69 8.88 19.65
C GLU A 77 -14.93 9.67 20.11
N VAL A 78 -15.92 9.00 20.71
CA VAL A 78 -17.12 9.65 21.27
C VAL A 78 -16.73 10.54 22.46
N LYS A 79 -15.94 10.03 23.40
CA LYS A 79 -15.43 10.82 24.54
C LYS A 79 -14.56 11.98 24.07
N ARG A 80 -13.77 11.81 23.01
CA ARG A 80 -12.99 12.90 22.39
C ARG A 80 -13.90 13.97 21.80
N PHE A 81 -14.96 13.58 21.10
CA PHE A 81 -15.93 14.51 20.52
C PHE A 81 -16.68 15.31 21.59
N VAL A 82 -17.14 14.65 22.65
CA VAL A 82 -17.83 15.28 23.79
C VAL A 82 -16.94 16.30 24.49
N LYS A 83 -15.62 16.04 24.61
CA LYS A 83 -14.68 17.01 25.18
C LYS A 83 -14.42 18.23 24.28
N GLN A 84 -14.53 18.06 22.97
CA GLN A 84 -14.20 19.10 22.00
C GLN A 84 -15.36 20.03 21.68
N LYS A 85 -16.60 19.56 21.79
CA LYS A 85 -17.80 20.31 21.43
C LYS A 85 -18.71 20.45 22.63
N GLN A 86 -19.47 21.55 22.67
CA GLN A 86 -20.54 21.70 23.64
C GLN A 86 -21.66 20.71 23.30
N THR A 87 -21.89 19.75 24.19
CA THR A 87 -22.90 18.71 24.05
C THR A 87 -23.98 18.85 25.13
N PRO A 88 -25.22 18.41 24.87
CA PRO A 88 -26.27 18.35 25.88
C PRO A 88 -25.88 17.50 27.09
N ASP A 89 -26.40 17.83 28.27
CA ASP A 89 -26.11 17.16 29.56
C ASP A 89 -26.29 15.63 29.52
N VAL A 90 -27.16 15.13 28.63
CA VAL A 90 -27.38 13.69 28.42
C VAL A 90 -26.09 12.95 28.02
N PHE A 91 -25.15 13.62 27.35
CA PHE A 91 -23.85 13.04 26.97
C PHE A 91 -22.89 12.85 28.16
N GLU A 92 -23.18 13.43 29.33
CA GLU A 92 -22.42 13.20 30.56
C GLU A 92 -22.85 11.91 31.27
N GLN A 93 -24.02 11.37 30.94
CA GLN A 93 -24.51 10.12 31.50
C GLN A 93 -23.80 8.92 30.85
N ASP A 94 -23.09 8.13 31.65
CA ASP A 94 -22.39 6.93 31.17
C ASP A 94 -23.35 5.94 30.50
N ASP A 95 -24.56 5.74 31.04
CA ASP A 95 -25.58 4.85 30.48
C ASP A 95 -25.99 5.26 29.05
N PHE A 96 -26.11 6.57 28.80
CA PHE A 96 -26.43 7.08 27.48
C PHE A 96 -25.29 6.82 26.48
N LEU A 97 -24.04 7.05 26.88
CA LEU A 97 -22.88 6.76 26.03
C LEU A 97 -22.78 5.28 25.69
N GLN A 98 -23.01 4.40 26.68
CA GLN A 98 -23.04 2.97 26.46
C GLN A 98 -24.11 2.60 25.42
N GLN A 99 -25.35 3.09 25.60
CA GLN A 99 -26.46 2.83 24.69
C GLN A 99 -26.20 3.36 23.27
N LEU A 100 -25.63 4.56 23.15
CA LEU A 100 -25.28 5.19 21.88
C LEU A 100 -24.24 4.36 21.11
N ILE A 101 -23.19 3.90 21.78
CA ILE A 101 -22.10 3.13 21.16
C ILE A 101 -22.62 1.74 20.77
N THR A 102 -23.32 1.04 21.66
CA THR A 102 -23.86 -0.30 21.35
C THR A 102 -24.89 -0.25 20.23
N ALA A 103 -25.77 0.76 20.21
CA ALA A 103 -26.76 0.93 19.15
C ALA A 103 -26.08 1.12 17.78
N LYS A 104 -24.99 1.89 17.74
CA LYS A 104 -24.19 2.06 16.53
C LYS A 104 -23.51 0.75 16.11
N LEU A 105 -22.91 0.01 17.05
CA LEU A 105 -22.28 -1.28 16.76
C LEU A 105 -23.31 -2.31 16.24
N ILE A 106 -24.49 -2.36 16.83
CA ILE A 106 -25.60 -3.22 16.36
C ILE A 106 -25.99 -2.83 14.93
N LYS A 107 -26.08 -1.53 14.63
CA LYS A 107 -26.33 -1.07 13.25
C LYS A 107 -25.24 -1.53 12.27
N CYS A 108 -23.97 -1.49 12.66
CA CYS A 108 -22.86 -2.01 11.85
C CYS A 108 -22.90 -3.53 11.69
N ILE A 109 -23.30 -4.29 12.71
CA ILE A 109 -23.49 -5.75 12.62
C ILE A 109 -24.64 -6.07 11.67
N VAL A 110 -25.75 -5.33 11.75
CA VAL A 110 -26.90 -5.51 10.86
C VAL A 110 -26.54 -5.18 9.42
N SER A 111 -25.72 -4.16 9.16
CA SER A 111 -25.31 -3.77 7.81
C SER A 111 -24.26 -4.69 7.19
N THR A 112 -23.40 -5.33 8.00
CA THR A 112 -22.27 -6.12 7.50
C THR A 112 -22.50 -7.63 7.57
N ILE A 113 -23.12 -8.13 8.63
CA ILE A 113 -23.29 -9.56 8.89
C ILE A 113 -24.73 -10.01 8.58
N LEU A 114 -25.73 -9.27 9.04
CA LEU A 114 -27.15 -9.66 8.93
C LEU A 114 -27.83 -9.08 7.68
N LEU A 115 -27.26 -9.40 6.51
CA LEU A 115 -27.69 -8.85 5.22
C LEU A 115 -29.12 -9.30 4.84
N ASN A 116 -29.48 -10.55 5.15
CA ASN A 116 -30.75 -11.16 4.77
C ASN A 116 -31.80 -11.08 5.88
N LYS A 117 -33.09 -11.05 5.50
CA LYS A 117 -34.20 -11.09 6.47
C LYS A 117 -34.12 -12.31 7.40
N GLN A 118 -33.72 -13.46 6.87
CA GLN A 118 -33.52 -14.70 7.63
C GLN A 118 -32.44 -14.58 8.73
N LEU A 119 -31.35 -13.88 8.42
CA LEU A 119 -30.26 -13.65 9.38
C LEU A 119 -30.68 -12.65 10.46
N LYS A 120 -31.58 -11.71 10.15
CA LYS A 120 -32.13 -10.77 11.15
C LYS A 120 -33.07 -11.47 12.13
N THR A 121 -33.83 -12.48 11.68
CA THR A 121 -34.71 -13.28 12.54
C THR A 121 -33.96 -14.36 13.31
N ASN A 122 -32.88 -14.91 12.72
CA ASN A 122 -32.06 -15.93 13.35
C ASN A 122 -30.56 -15.58 13.15
N PRO A 123 -29.99 -14.75 14.04
CA PRO A 123 -28.59 -14.36 13.93
C PRO A 123 -27.64 -15.55 14.07
N PRO A 124 -26.46 -15.52 13.43
CA PRO A 124 -25.49 -16.60 13.54
C PRO A 124 -25.07 -16.91 14.98
N GLU A 125 -24.83 -18.20 15.26
CA GLU A 125 -24.47 -18.72 16.58
C GLU A 125 -23.17 -18.14 17.15
N TYR A 126 -22.24 -17.73 16.29
CA TYR A 126 -20.98 -17.10 16.71
C TYR A 126 -21.16 -15.68 17.28
N ILE A 127 -22.35 -15.08 17.14
CA ILE A 127 -22.66 -13.80 17.78
C ILE A 127 -23.13 -14.10 19.22
N PRO A 128 -22.50 -13.49 20.24
CA PRO A 128 -22.90 -13.62 21.64
C PRO A 128 -24.40 -13.38 21.90
N GLU A 129 -24.96 -14.13 22.85
CA GLU A 129 -26.41 -14.12 23.16
C GLU A 129 -26.93 -12.76 23.59
N ASN A 130 -26.14 -11.98 24.33
CA ASN A 130 -26.48 -10.62 24.71
C ASN A 130 -26.72 -9.72 23.49
N ILE A 131 -25.81 -9.75 22.51
CA ILE A 131 -25.90 -8.96 21.29
C ILE A 131 -27.07 -9.44 20.42
N ARG A 132 -27.29 -10.75 20.34
CA ARG A 132 -28.46 -11.33 19.66
C ARG A 132 -29.77 -10.85 20.29
N GLY A 133 -29.83 -10.81 21.61
CA GLY A 133 -30.96 -10.27 22.37
C GLY A 133 -31.29 -8.84 21.95
N HIS A 134 -30.29 -7.96 21.90
CA HIS A 134 -30.50 -6.56 21.49
C HIS A 134 -30.93 -6.38 20.03
N VAL A 135 -30.55 -7.32 19.14
CA VAL A 135 -30.98 -7.31 17.72
C VAL A 135 -32.44 -7.73 17.57
N LEU A 136 -32.86 -8.77 18.30
CA LEU A 136 -34.21 -9.34 18.22
C LEU A 136 -35.23 -8.53 19.02
N ASP A 137 -34.85 -8.05 20.19
CA ASP A 137 -35.69 -7.24 21.05
C ASP A 137 -35.67 -5.77 20.62
N LYS A 138 -36.80 -5.31 20.09
CA LYS A 138 -37.00 -3.90 19.69
C LYS A 138 -37.25 -2.97 20.87
N SER A 139 -37.59 -3.52 22.04
CA SER A 139 -37.84 -2.75 23.27
C SER A 139 -36.55 -2.53 24.08
N SER A 140 -35.47 -3.22 23.74
CA SER A 140 -34.20 -3.09 24.45
C SER A 140 -33.60 -1.68 24.24
N PRO A 141 -33.08 -1.01 25.29
CA PRO A 141 -32.50 0.33 25.19
C PRO A 141 -31.30 0.40 24.23
N PHE A 142 -30.59 -0.71 24.09
CA PHE A 142 -29.43 -0.84 23.20
C PHE A 142 -29.81 -1.00 21.72
N ASN A 143 -31.09 -1.20 21.40
CA ASN A 143 -31.55 -1.33 20.01
C ASN A 143 -31.50 0.04 19.30
N PRO A 144 -31.00 0.13 18.06
CA PRO A 144 -30.86 1.41 17.36
C PRO A 144 -32.18 2.14 17.13
N SER A 145 -33.29 1.41 16.91
CA SER A 145 -34.61 2.01 16.75
C SER A 145 -35.14 2.55 18.07
N HIS A 146 -34.98 1.80 19.16
CA HIS A 146 -35.39 2.23 20.50
C HIS A 146 -34.60 3.47 20.94
N PHE A 147 -33.27 3.43 20.82
CA PHE A 147 -32.39 4.55 21.15
C PHE A 147 -32.79 5.84 20.41
N PHE A 148 -33.10 5.73 19.11
CA PHE A 148 -33.53 6.88 18.32
C PHE A 148 -34.86 7.47 18.81
N VAL A 149 -35.86 6.63 19.07
CA VAL A 149 -37.17 7.07 19.58
C VAL A 149 -37.04 7.71 20.96
N GLN A 150 -36.26 7.08 21.85
CA GLN A 150 -36.10 7.53 23.23
C GLN A 150 -35.38 8.88 23.35
N TYR A 151 -34.27 9.06 22.62
CA TYR A 151 -33.39 10.22 22.80
C TYR A 151 -33.39 11.22 21.64
N CYS A 152 -33.51 10.77 20.39
CA CYS A 152 -33.30 11.62 19.22
C CYS A 152 -34.61 12.14 18.59
N GLN A 153 -35.72 11.42 18.69
CA GLN A 153 -36.97 11.80 18.03
C GLN A 153 -37.58 13.08 18.62
N ASN A 154 -37.51 13.22 19.96
CA ASN A 154 -38.13 14.33 20.67
C ASN A 154 -37.15 15.50 20.91
N SER A 155 -35.83 15.25 20.94
CA SER A 155 -34.81 16.28 21.16
C SER A 155 -34.01 16.56 19.90
N LYS A 156 -34.28 17.73 19.28
CA LYS A 156 -33.54 18.21 18.11
C LYS A 156 -32.06 18.44 18.41
N GLU A 157 -31.74 18.92 19.61
CA GLU A 157 -30.36 19.20 20.03
C GLU A 157 -29.54 17.92 20.11
N VAL A 158 -30.08 16.88 20.76
CA VAL A 158 -29.43 15.56 20.85
C VAL A 158 -29.28 14.94 19.47
N ASN A 159 -30.33 14.99 18.63
CA ASN A 159 -30.27 14.45 17.28
C ASN A 159 -29.20 15.14 16.41
N ASN A 160 -29.10 16.47 16.50
CA ASN A 160 -28.07 17.23 15.78
C ASN A 160 -26.66 16.89 16.29
N CYS A 161 -26.48 16.75 17.61
CA CYS A 161 -25.19 16.34 18.19
C CYS A 161 -24.79 14.92 17.77
N CYS A 162 -25.71 13.96 17.86
CA CYS A 162 -25.50 12.59 17.38
C CYS A 162 -25.18 12.56 15.87
N SER A 163 -25.90 13.33 15.07
CA SER A 163 -25.66 13.43 13.62
C SER A 163 -24.27 14.02 13.32
N ASN A 164 -23.88 15.07 14.03
CA ASN A 164 -22.55 15.69 13.90
C ASN A 164 -21.42 14.77 14.37
N LEU A 165 -21.65 13.99 15.43
CA LEU A 165 -20.73 12.97 15.94
C LEU A 165 -20.46 11.92 14.87
N TRP A 166 -21.51 11.29 14.34
CA TRP A 166 -21.38 10.26 13.30
C TRP A 166 -20.88 10.82 11.97
N ASN A 167 -21.02 12.12 11.74
CA ASN A 167 -20.52 12.80 10.55
C ASN A 167 -19.05 13.24 10.62
N SER A 168 -18.46 13.23 11.83
CA SER A 168 -17.05 13.56 12.04
C SER A 168 -16.13 12.63 11.24
N LYS A 169 -15.09 13.17 10.61
CA LYS A 169 -14.13 12.42 9.78
C LYS A 169 -13.47 11.27 10.57
N ALA A 170 -13.05 11.54 11.81
CA ALA A 170 -12.44 10.55 12.69
C ALA A 170 -13.41 9.40 13.02
N VAL A 171 -14.66 9.73 13.34
CA VAL A 171 -15.70 8.73 13.65
C VAL A 171 -16.10 7.94 12.39
N LYS A 172 -16.18 8.56 11.22
CA LYS A 172 -16.43 7.86 9.95
C LYS A 172 -15.33 6.86 9.62
N SER A 173 -14.07 7.29 9.73
CA SER A 173 -12.92 6.42 9.47
C SER A 173 -12.91 5.20 10.40
N THR A 174 -13.12 5.44 11.71
CA THR A 174 -13.20 4.34 12.69
C THR A 174 -14.40 3.43 12.47
N VAL A 175 -15.58 3.95 12.12
CA VAL A 175 -16.75 3.12 11.76
C VAL A 175 -16.47 2.27 10.53
N ASN A 176 -15.85 2.81 9.48
CA ASN A 176 -15.50 2.05 8.27
C ASN A 176 -14.52 0.91 8.58
N ASP A 177 -13.55 1.14 9.47
CA ASP A 177 -12.63 0.10 9.94
C ASP A 177 -13.33 -1.00 10.75
N ILE A 178 -14.32 -0.61 11.57
CA ILE A 178 -15.14 -1.54 12.34
C ILE A 178 -15.99 -2.40 11.40
N GLU A 179 -16.66 -1.78 10.43
CA GLU A 179 -17.46 -2.49 9.43
C GLU A 179 -16.60 -3.47 8.62
N TRP A 180 -15.41 -3.04 8.20
CA TRP A 180 -14.44 -3.94 7.56
C TRP A 180 -14.05 -5.10 8.48
N SER A 181 -13.81 -4.84 9.77
CA SER A 181 -13.46 -5.90 10.72
C SER A 181 -14.58 -6.94 10.90
N PHE A 182 -15.85 -6.52 10.86
CA PHE A 182 -17.00 -7.43 10.89
C PHE A 182 -17.18 -8.18 9.57
N LYS A 183 -16.97 -7.53 8.42
CA LYS A 183 -16.90 -8.21 7.12
C LYS A 183 -15.82 -9.30 7.12
N MET A 184 -14.64 -9.00 7.70
CA MET A 184 -13.56 -9.98 7.86
C MET A 184 -13.92 -11.14 8.77
N VAL A 185 -14.78 -10.96 9.79
CA VAL A 185 -15.24 -12.10 10.63
C VAL A 185 -16.30 -12.93 9.91
N ARG A 186 -17.23 -12.27 9.18
CA ARG A 186 -18.28 -12.92 8.39
C ARG A 186 -17.71 -13.90 7.36
N GLY A 187 -16.66 -13.48 6.66
CA GLY A 187 -16.09 -14.23 5.54
C GLY A 187 -16.83 -14.02 4.24
N ASN A 188 -16.52 -14.90 3.27
CA ASN A 188 -17.05 -14.88 1.91
C ASN A 188 -16.95 -13.48 1.29
N LEU A 189 -15.75 -12.90 1.36
CA LEU A 189 -15.44 -11.59 0.81
C LEU A 189 -15.32 -11.69 -0.70
N LEU A 190 -16.05 -10.86 -1.43
CA LEU A 190 -15.94 -10.78 -2.88
C LEU A 190 -14.78 -9.84 -3.25
N LYS A 191 -14.26 -9.98 -4.48
CA LYS A 191 -13.28 -9.04 -5.04
C LYS A 191 -13.76 -7.58 -4.94
N GLN A 192 -15.06 -7.37 -5.15
CA GLN A 192 -15.72 -6.07 -5.00
C GLN A 192 -15.56 -5.48 -3.58
N ASP A 193 -15.65 -6.28 -2.52
CA ASP A 193 -15.46 -5.80 -1.14
C ASP A 193 -14.03 -5.27 -0.93
N PHE A 194 -13.03 -5.92 -1.52
CA PHE A 194 -11.64 -5.48 -1.46
C PHE A 194 -11.40 -4.19 -2.27
N GLU A 195 -12.02 -4.08 -3.45
CA GLU A 195 -11.96 -2.87 -4.26
C GLU A 195 -12.63 -1.67 -3.58
N GLU A 196 -13.80 -1.88 -2.96
CA GLU A 196 -14.48 -0.86 -2.15
C GLU A 196 -13.59 -0.40 -1.01
N ARG A 197 -12.93 -1.34 -0.30
CA ARG A 197 -12.01 -1.00 0.78
C ARG A 197 -10.79 -0.24 0.26
N LYS A 198 -10.22 -0.61 -0.89
CA LYS A 198 -9.11 0.10 -1.52
C LYS A 198 -9.51 1.52 -1.93
N LYS A 199 -10.71 1.70 -2.50
CA LYS A 199 -11.28 3.02 -2.84
C LYS A 199 -11.50 3.88 -1.60
N GLN A 200 -12.05 3.31 -0.53
CA GLN A 200 -12.26 4.02 0.73
C GLN A 200 -10.95 4.38 1.43
N ALA A 201 -9.97 3.47 1.45
CA ALA A 201 -8.64 3.74 2.00
C ALA A 201 -7.90 4.81 1.19
N GLY A 202 -7.94 4.74 -0.15
CA GLY A 202 -7.35 5.75 -1.03
C GLY A 202 -8.03 7.12 -0.92
N ARG A 203 -9.35 7.15 -0.70
CA ARG A 203 -10.09 8.40 -0.44
C ARG A 203 -9.70 9.05 0.89
N VAL A 204 -9.43 8.27 1.93
CA VAL A 204 -8.97 8.80 3.22
C VAL A 204 -7.58 9.44 3.09
N VAL A 205 -6.70 8.87 2.27
CA VAL A 205 -5.39 9.46 1.94
C VAL A 205 -5.56 10.76 1.15
N ASN A 206 -6.44 10.80 0.14
CA ASN A 206 -6.70 12.02 -0.65
C ASN A 206 -7.41 13.16 0.11
N GLU A 207 -8.15 12.88 1.19
CA GLU A 207 -8.81 13.93 2.00
C GLU A 207 -7.90 14.49 3.12
N GLU A 208 -6.72 13.92 3.37
CA GLU A 208 -5.68 14.49 4.25
C GLU A 208 -4.59 15.23 3.48
N ASP A 209 -4.62 15.19 2.15
CA ASP A 209 -3.62 15.78 1.26
C ASP A 209 -4.32 16.54 0.12
N SER A 210 -5.06 17.59 0.48
CA SER A 210 -5.58 18.56 -0.48
C SER A 210 -4.59 19.71 -0.69
N ASP A 211 -3.30 19.38 -0.77
CA ASP A 211 -2.24 20.19 -1.36
C ASP A 211 -1.03 19.28 -1.70
N GLU A 212 -1.19 18.34 -2.63
CA GLU A 212 -0.18 17.98 -3.66
C GLU A 212 -0.63 16.79 -4.54
N GLU A 213 -0.56 16.97 -5.85
CA GLU A 213 -0.94 15.94 -6.85
C GLU A 213 0.16 14.89 -7.05
N ASP A 214 -0.14 13.60 -6.81
CA ASP A 214 0.37 12.52 -7.67
C ASP A 214 -0.54 11.27 -7.70
N ASN A 215 -0.82 10.79 -8.91
CA ASN A 215 -1.68 9.65 -9.22
C ASN A 215 -0.87 8.70 -10.10
N SER A 216 -0.28 7.67 -9.49
CA SER A 216 0.48 6.63 -10.18
C SER A 216 -0.39 5.40 -10.46
N SER A 217 -0.56 5.16 -11.76
CA SER A 217 -0.62 3.87 -12.49
C SER A 217 -0.55 2.56 -11.69
N GLU A 218 -1.50 1.66 -11.99
CA GLU A 218 -1.24 0.33 -12.60
C GLU A 218 -2.62 -0.29 -12.91
N GLY A 219 -3.04 -0.57 -14.14
CA GLY A 219 -2.35 -1.37 -15.15
C GLY A 219 -2.98 -2.77 -15.16
N SER A 220 -4.24 -2.88 -15.60
CA SER A 220 -4.95 -4.15 -15.76
C SER A 220 -4.54 -4.78 -17.08
N SER A 221 -3.58 -5.70 -17.04
CA SER A 221 -3.23 -6.58 -18.16
C SER A 221 -4.22 -7.76 -18.18
N GLU A 222 -5.03 -7.79 -19.23
CA GLU A 222 -5.68 -9.01 -19.72
C GLU A 222 -4.60 -9.94 -20.26
N GLU A 223 -4.54 -11.19 -19.78
CA GLU A 223 -3.74 -12.24 -20.41
C GLU A 223 -4.68 -13.42 -20.70
N SER A 224 -4.87 -13.64 -21.99
CA SER A 224 -5.52 -14.80 -22.59
C SER A 224 -4.78 -16.08 -22.26
N THR A 225 -5.56 -17.14 -22.09
CA THR A 225 -5.14 -18.53 -22.14
C THR A 225 -4.24 -18.84 -23.34
N ASN A 226 -3.04 -19.37 -23.10
CA ASN A 226 -2.41 -20.30 -24.03
C ASN A 226 -1.68 -21.40 -23.26
N GLU A 227 -2.06 -22.65 -23.54
CA GLU A 227 -1.39 -23.85 -23.05
C GLU A 227 -0.12 -24.08 -23.87
N SER A 228 1.01 -24.27 -23.19
CA SER A 228 2.19 -24.95 -23.73
C SER A 228 3.01 -25.47 -22.56
N ALA A 229 3.19 -26.78 -22.52
CA ALA A 229 4.07 -27.48 -21.61
C ALA A 229 5.54 -27.06 -21.83
N ASP A 230 6.29 -26.83 -20.75
CA ASP A 230 7.66 -27.29 -20.66
C ASP A 230 8.08 -27.49 -19.20
N GLU A 231 8.77 -28.61 -18.97
CA GLU A 231 9.27 -29.09 -17.70
C GLU A 231 10.63 -28.47 -17.38
N SER A 232 11.00 -28.55 -16.10
CA SER A 232 12.37 -28.42 -15.54
C SER A 232 12.78 -27.09 -14.91
N ALA A 233 13.52 -27.27 -13.80
CA ALA A 233 14.30 -26.31 -13.03
C ALA A 233 13.52 -25.43 -12.04
N ASP A 234 13.51 -25.86 -10.77
CA ASP A 234 13.87 -25.00 -9.62
C ASP A 234 14.02 -25.86 -8.34
N GLU A 235 14.94 -26.82 -8.37
CA GLU A 235 15.42 -27.52 -7.16
C GLU A 235 16.48 -26.70 -6.37
N GLU A 236 16.92 -25.56 -6.91
CA GLU A 236 18.06 -24.80 -6.39
C GLU A 236 17.70 -23.77 -5.31
N GLN A 237 16.43 -23.41 -5.16
CA GLN A 237 15.99 -22.47 -4.10
C GLN A 237 15.66 -23.14 -2.75
N LEU A 238 15.73 -24.47 -2.66
CA LEU A 238 15.47 -25.23 -1.42
C LEU A 238 16.75 -25.65 -0.67
N SER A 239 17.92 -25.60 -1.32
CA SER A 239 19.22 -25.83 -0.66
C SER A 239 19.71 -24.63 0.15
N ALA A 240 19.18 -23.42 -0.12
CA ALA A 240 19.54 -22.19 0.58
C ALA A 240 19.02 -22.07 2.04
N PHE A 241 18.20 -23.03 2.51
CA PHE A 241 17.59 -23.00 3.84
C PHE A 241 17.96 -24.19 4.75
N ASP A 242 18.80 -25.12 4.28
CA ASP A 242 19.23 -26.29 5.08
C ASP A 242 20.34 -25.93 6.11
N GLY A 243 21.01 -24.78 5.94
CA GLY A 243 22.10 -24.34 6.81
C GLY A 243 21.71 -23.43 7.99
N MET A 244 20.43 -23.11 8.18
CA MET A 244 20.00 -22.04 9.11
C MET A 244 19.37 -22.54 10.42
N VAL A 245 19.76 -23.71 10.93
CA VAL A 245 19.41 -24.13 12.30
C VAL A 245 20.56 -24.92 12.96
N ALA A 246 21.05 -24.37 14.08
CA ALA A 246 21.89 -24.94 15.16
C ALA A 246 23.43 -24.81 15.04
N ALA A 247 23.99 -23.79 15.71
CA ALA A 247 24.74 -23.99 16.97
C ALA A 247 25.04 -22.64 17.63
N SER A 248 24.77 -22.59 18.93
CA SER A 248 25.20 -21.55 19.88
C SER A 248 26.49 -22.05 20.52
N ASP A 249 27.61 -21.31 20.46
CA ASP A 249 28.54 -21.06 21.58
C ASP A 249 29.70 -20.10 21.18
N GLN A 250 30.51 -19.71 22.16
CA GLN A 250 31.16 -18.42 22.43
C GLN A 250 32.65 -18.23 21.97
N GLU A 251 33.10 -16.95 21.97
CA GLU A 251 34.49 -16.37 22.07
C GLU A 251 35.33 -16.22 20.75
N ASP A 252 35.58 -14.97 20.26
CA ASP A 252 36.73 -14.04 20.46
C ASP A 252 38.06 -14.56 19.84
N GLU A 253 38.91 -13.87 19.06
CA GLU A 253 39.33 -12.46 18.89
C GLU A 253 40.20 -12.31 17.58
N GLN A 254 40.27 -11.08 17.02
CA GLN A 254 41.38 -10.40 16.27
C GLN A 254 41.98 -11.02 14.97
N ASP A 255 42.45 -10.31 13.95
CA ASP A 255 42.70 -8.91 13.52
C ASP A 255 42.67 -8.96 11.96
N GLU A 256 42.60 -7.94 11.11
CA GLU A 256 43.46 -6.77 10.91
C GLU A 256 42.95 -6.15 9.57
N ASN A 257 42.84 -4.84 9.41
CA ASN A 257 42.87 -4.17 8.10
C ASN A 257 42.99 -2.65 8.32
N GLY A 258 44.23 -2.17 8.38
CA GLY A 258 44.56 -0.74 8.47
C GLY A 258 44.19 0.03 7.21
N LEU A 259 43.66 1.24 7.40
CA LEU A 259 43.52 2.25 6.35
C LEU A 259 44.75 3.15 6.39
N ASP A 260 45.38 3.36 5.24
CA ASP A 260 46.60 4.14 5.04
C ASP A 260 46.32 5.65 5.29
N PRO A 261 47.07 6.31 6.19
CA PRO A 261 46.91 7.75 6.49
C PRO A 261 47.33 8.72 5.38
N ASN A 262 47.87 8.26 4.23
CA ASN A 262 48.49 9.15 3.24
C ASN A 262 47.61 9.55 2.03
N VAL A 263 46.29 9.35 2.07
CA VAL A 263 45.40 9.73 0.96
C VAL A 263 44.58 10.98 1.33
N ASN A 264 44.90 12.10 0.68
CA ASN A 264 44.12 13.35 0.76
C ASN A 264 42.97 13.32 -0.26
N TYR A 265 41.74 13.17 0.21
CA TYR A 265 40.52 12.99 -0.60
C TYR A 265 39.84 14.30 -1.06
N ASN A 266 40.59 15.41 -1.11
CA ASN A 266 40.01 16.75 -1.28
C ASN A 266 40.29 17.42 -2.64
N GLU A 267 40.75 16.68 -3.65
CA GLU A 267 41.07 17.22 -4.98
C GLU A 267 40.52 16.34 -6.11
N VAL A 268 39.24 16.50 -6.47
CA VAL A 268 38.81 16.37 -7.88
C VAL A 268 37.68 17.36 -8.15
N THR A 269 37.93 18.18 -9.16
CA THR A 269 37.33 19.44 -9.54
C THR A 269 36.13 19.29 -10.48
N ASP A 270 35.25 20.28 -10.44
CA ASP A 270 34.27 20.65 -11.47
C ASP A 270 34.85 20.67 -12.89
N GLU A 271 34.13 20.12 -13.88
CA GLU A 271 34.21 20.59 -15.27
C GLU A 271 32.95 20.16 -16.09
N GLU A 272 32.07 21.12 -16.37
CA GLU A 272 31.12 21.09 -17.50
C GLU A 272 31.88 21.31 -18.82
N PRO A 273 31.29 20.92 -19.97
CA PRO A 273 31.11 21.95 -20.99
C PRO A 273 29.80 21.90 -21.80
N SER A 274 29.60 23.04 -22.44
CA SER A 274 28.43 23.68 -23.07
C SER A 274 28.28 23.47 -24.59
N GLU A 275 27.08 23.84 -25.11
CA GLU A 275 26.75 24.41 -26.46
C GLU A 275 27.08 23.59 -27.74
N GLY A 276 26.38 23.64 -28.89
CA GLY A 276 25.27 24.42 -29.43
C GLY A 276 25.15 24.23 -30.97
N VAL A 277 23.95 24.46 -31.51
CA VAL A 277 23.55 25.00 -32.85
C VAL A 277 23.61 24.21 -34.20
N SER A 278 22.50 24.40 -34.97
CA SER A 278 22.36 24.61 -36.44
C SER A 278 22.48 23.40 -37.41
N ASP A 279 21.81 23.28 -38.56
CA ASP A 279 20.61 23.82 -39.27
C ASP A 279 20.55 23.07 -40.64
N ASN A 280 19.42 23.17 -41.36
CA ASN A 280 19.28 23.16 -42.83
C ASN A 280 18.75 21.89 -43.58
N SER A 281 17.46 21.99 -43.95
CA SER A 281 16.85 21.99 -45.32
C SER A 281 17.15 20.91 -46.38
N SER A 282 16.09 20.26 -46.90
CA SER A 282 15.47 20.54 -48.24
C SER A 282 14.90 19.29 -48.97
N SER A 283 13.80 19.53 -49.72
CA SER A 283 13.25 18.79 -50.89
C SER A 283 12.52 17.45 -50.66
N ASP A 284 11.51 17.02 -51.42
CA ASP A 284 10.61 17.56 -52.48
C ASP A 284 9.61 16.41 -52.83
N SER A 285 8.61 16.68 -53.68
CA SER A 285 7.74 15.77 -54.47
C SER A 285 6.42 15.24 -53.87
N ASP A 286 5.36 16.00 -54.11
CA ASP A 286 4.29 15.76 -55.12
C ASP A 286 3.92 14.30 -55.51
N LEU A 287 2.63 13.95 -55.35
CA LEU A 287 1.68 13.50 -56.39
C LEU A 287 0.53 12.67 -55.79
N GLY A 288 -0.70 12.97 -56.21
CA GLY A 288 -1.94 12.53 -55.59
C GLY A 288 -2.52 11.21 -56.07
N ASP A 289 -3.75 10.93 -55.63
CA ASP A 289 -4.77 10.23 -56.43
C ASP A 289 -6.14 10.44 -55.79
N ASP A 290 -7.10 10.83 -56.64
CA ASP A 290 -8.49 11.14 -56.36
C ASP A 290 -9.30 10.03 -57.02
N PHE A 291 -9.99 9.18 -56.23
CA PHE A 291 -10.75 8.07 -56.80
C PHE A 291 -12.06 7.79 -56.04
N PHE A 292 -13.13 8.31 -56.64
CA PHE A 292 -14.54 7.87 -56.61
C PHE A 292 -15.48 8.30 -55.45
N GLU A 293 -16.00 9.52 -55.57
CA GLU A 293 -17.35 9.88 -56.09
C GLU A 293 -18.58 8.94 -55.96
N GLU A 294 -19.72 9.60 -55.63
CA GLU A 294 -21.16 9.31 -55.88
C GLU A 294 -21.88 8.23 -55.02
N GLU A 295 -23.11 8.38 -54.49
CA GLU A 295 -24.17 9.41 -54.41
C GLU A 295 -25.31 8.89 -53.45
N PRO A 296 -26.41 9.65 -53.14
CA PRO A 296 -27.17 9.60 -51.88
C PRO A 296 -28.61 8.99 -52.06
N PRO A 297 -29.76 9.39 -51.43
CA PRO A 297 -30.05 10.32 -50.30
C PRO A 297 -31.23 9.92 -49.34
N LYS A 298 -31.45 10.79 -48.31
CA LYS A 298 -32.74 11.38 -47.85
C LYS A 298 -33.15 11.19 -46.37
N LYS A 299 -33.47 12.38 -45.79
CA LYS A 299 -34.69 12.79 -45.02
C LYS A 299 -34.58 12.93 -43.48
N LYS A 300 -34.43 14.17 -42.98
CA LYS A 300 -35.52 15.14 -42.65
C LYS A 300 -35.02 16.26 -41.72
N LEU A 301 -35.29 17.50 -42.13
CA LEU A 301 -35.13 18.75 -41.39
C LEU A 301 -36.16 18.91 -40.26
N LYS A 302 -35.77 19.61 -39.19
CA LYS A 302 -36.61 20.61 -38.52
C LYS A 302 -35.79 21.84 -38.13
N THR A 303 -36.36 22.97 -38.50
CA THR A 303 -35.92 24.38 -38.48
C THR A 303 -36.08 25.02 -37.10
N ASN A 304 -35.25 26.01 -36.76
CA ASN A 304 -35.62 27.15 -35.91
C ASN A 304 -34.98 28.40 -36.51
N GLY A 305 -35.80 29.43 -36.72
CA GLY A 305 -35.50 30.62 -37.50
C GLY A 305 -34.74 31.71 -36.74
N GLU A 306 -34.03 32.48 -37.56
CA GLU A 306 -33.21 33.64 -37.25
C GLU A 306 -34.07 34.93 -37.31
N GLU A 307 -33.73 35.92 -36.46
CA GLU A 307 -34.23 37.29 -36.58
C GLU A 307 -33.14 38.17 -37.21
N ASP A 308 -33.46 38.78 -38.36
CA ASP A 308 -32.59 39.68 -39.12
C ASP A 308 -32.49 41.07 -38.46
N TYR A 309 -31.26 41.55 -38.24
CA TYR A 309 -30.97 42.96 -37.98
C TYR A 309 -30.12 43.53 -39.12
N ASN A 310 -30.66 44.52 -39.83
CA ASN A 310 -29.98 45.30 -40.87
C ASN A 310 -28.90 46.20 -40.25
N LEU A 311 -27.63 45.83 -40.40
CA LEU A 311 -26.50 46.74 -40.21
C LEU A 311 -26.06 47.34 -41.55
N PRO A 312 -25.73 48.64 -41.62
CA PRO A 312 -25.30 49.27 -42.86
C PRO A 312 -23.91 48.75 -43.29
N GLU A 313 -23.78 48.39 -44.56
CA GLU A 313 -22.53 47.98 -45.21
C GLU A 313 -21.51 49.13 -45.15
N LEU A 314 -20.40 48.94 -44.42
CA LEU A 314 -19.28 49.85 -44.47
C LEU A 314 -18.36 49.46 -45.64
N ALA A 315 -18.11 50.44 -46.49
CA ALA A 315 -17.47 50.37 -47.79
C ALA A 315 -16.08 49.68 -47.80
N GLN A 316 -15.87 48.92 -48.88
CA GLN A 316 -14.56 48.48 -49.35
C GLN A 316 -13.59 49.66 -49.46
N GLY A 317 -12.40 49.53 -48.87
CA GLY A 317 -11.28 50.41 -49.22
C GLY A 317 -10.17 50.57 -48.17
N TYR A 318 -9.44 49.49 -47.83
CA TYR A 318 -7.98 49.61 -47.64
C TYR A 318 -7.31 48.22 -47.70
N TYR A 319 -6.61 47.97 -48.80
CA TYR A 319 -5.64 46.89 -48.95
C TYR A 319 -4.28 47.51 -48.71
N SER A 320 -3.61 47.12 -47.61
CA SER A 320 -2.19 47.36 -47.43
C SER A 320 -1.50 46.00 -47.44
N GLY A 321 -0.70 45.77 -48.48
CA GLY A 321 0.09 44.56 -48.62
C GLY A 321 1.23 44.48 -47.61
N GLY A 322 1.64 43.23 -47.37
CA GLY A 322 2.66 42.79 -46.42
C GLY A 322 2.09 41.61 -45.62
N SER A 323 2.06 40.39 -46.18
CA SER A 323 3.10 39.38 -45.96
C SER A 323 3.39 39.19 -44.47
N ASP A 324 2.84 38.13 -43.86
CA ASP A 324 3.51 37.15 -43.00
C ASP A 324 2.48 36.39 -42.10
N ASP A 325 2.79 35.12 -41.80
CA ASP A 325 2.18 34.21 -40.80
C ASP A 325 0.74 33.68 -41.07
N GLU A 326 0.46 32.42 -41.44
CA GLU A 326 0.93 31.10 -40.95
C GLU A 326 0.75 30.89 -39.43
N SER A 327 -0.33 31.42 -38.84
CA SER A 327 -0.59 31.24 -37.41
C SER A 327 -2.04 30.93 -37.03
N ASP A 328 -2.75 30.06 -37.75
CA ASP A 328 -4.01 29.50 -37.22
C ASP A 328 -4.41 28.20 -37.94
N ASP A 329 -3.91 27.05 -37.47
CA ASP A 329 -4.65 25.76 -37.56
C ASP A 329 -4.09 24.63 -36.66
N ILE A 330 -3.41 24.96 -35.56
CA ILE A 330 -2.93 23.96 -34.58
C ILE A 330 -4.08 23.44 -33.67
N ASP A 331 -5.19 24.18 -33.60
CA ASP A 331 -6.36 23.87 -32.77
C ASP A 331 -7.46 23.09 -33.53
N ASN A 332 -7.19 22.70 -34.79
CA ASN A 332 -8.16 22.02 -35.65
C ASN A 332 -8.00 20.49 -35.69
N ASP A 333 -7.09 19.92 -34.89
CA ASP A 333 -6.87 18.48 -34.75
C ASP A 333 -8.01 17.84 -33.94
N GLU A 334 -8.71 16.84 -34.50
CA GLU A 334 -9.92 16.21 -33.94
C GLU A 334 -9.66 15.57 -32.56
N VAL A 335 -8.43 15.06 -32.35
CA VAL A 335 -7.97 14.51 -31.07
C VAL A 335 -7.81 15.61 -30.02
N VAL A 336 -7.36 16.80 -30.43
CA VAL A 336 -7.23 17.97 -29.56
C VAL A 336 -8.63 18.49 -29.19
N LYS A 337 -9.52 18.63 -30.17
CA LYS A 337 -10.91 19.10 -29.97
C LYS A 337 -11.74 18.26 -29.02
N SER A 338 -11.57 16.94 -29.03
CA SER A 338 -12.27 16.05 -28.09
C SER A 338 -11.87 16.28 -26.62
N ILE A 339 -10.73 16.94 -26.38
CA ILE A 339 -10.15 17.19 -25.05
C ILE A 339 -10.23 18.69 -24.66
N THR A 340 -10.42 19.62 -25.60
CA THR A 340 -10.19 21.07 -25.41
C THR A 340 -11.44 21.94 -25.24
N GLN A 341 -12.60 21.40 -24.86
CA GLN A 341 -13.80 22.25 -24.82
C GLN A 341 -13.80 23.37 -23.76
N GLN A 342 -12.95 23.40 -22.74
CA GLN A 342 -12.87 24.57 -21.83
C GLN A 342 -11.49 24.82 -21.18
N ARG A 343 -10.84 25.95 -21.54
CA ARG A 343 -10.32 27.05 -20.67
C ARG A 343 -9.14 27.81 -21.30
N LYS A 344 -9.17 29.15 -21.16
CA LYS A 344 -8.21 30.14 -21.67
C LYS A 344 -6.89 30.23 -20.87
N ASN A 345 -6.28 29.11 -20.49
CA ASN A 345 -4.98 29.13 -19.79
C ASN A 345 -4.03 28.07 -20.34
N ARG A 346 -2.74 28.42 -20.52
CA ARG A 346 -1.73 27.50 -21.10
C ARG A 346 -1.62 26.26 -20.22
N ARG A 347 -1.83 25.08 -20.81
CA ARG A 347 -1.75 23.79 -20.12
C ARG A 347 -0.38 23.61 -19.46
N GLY A 348 -0.36 23.15 -18.20
CA GLY A 348 0.86 22.82 -17.45
C GLY A 348 1.67 21.68 -18.07
N GLN A 349 2.95 21.57 -17.67
CA GLN A 349 3.94 20.66 -18.28
C GLN A 349 3.51 19.19 -18.26
N ARG A 350 2.93 18.71 -17.15
CA ARG A 350 2.46 17.30 -17.01
C ARG A 350 1.39 16.95 -18.04
N ALA A 351 0.45 17.85 -18.27
CA ALA A 351 -0.61 17.61 -19.25
C ALA A 351 -0.12 17.76 -20.70
N ARG A 352 0.91 18.58 -20.97
CA ARG A 352 1.61 18.58 -22.26
C ARG A 352 2.34 17.25 -22.51
N GLN A 353 3.03 16.73 -21.50
CA GLN A 353 3.67 15.40 -21.56
C GLN A 353 2.65 14.29 -21.78
N LYS A 354 1.48 14.35 -21.16
CA LYS A 354 0.39 13.38 -21.36
C LYS A 354 -0.17 13.41 -22.79
N ILE A 355 -0.36 14.60 -23.36
CA ILE A 355 -0.75 14.75 -24.77
C ILE A 355 0.33 14.16 -25.68
N TRP A 356 1.60 14.42 -25.39
CA TRP A 356 2.71 13.83 -26.16
C TRP A 356 2.80 12.31 -26.01
N ALA A 357 2.57 11.76 -24.83
CA ALA A 357 2.47 10.32 -24.62
C ALA A 357 1.30 9.71 -25.41
N GLN A 358 0.19 10.42 -25.54
CA GLN A 358 -0.95 9.97 -26.35
C GLN A 358 -0.71 10.09 -27.85
N LYS A 359 -0.02 11.16 -28.30
CA LYS A 359 0.31 11.39 -29.71
C LYS A 359 1.40 10.46 -30.24
N TYR A 360 2.47 10.27 -29.47
CA TYR A 360 3.67 9.53 -29.91
C TYR A 360 3.87 8.19 -29.18
N GLY A 361 3.00 7.86 -28.22
CA GLY A 361 3.08 6.60 -27.49
C GLY A 361 4.44 6.40 -26.84
N LYS A 362 5.09 5.30 -27.19
CA LYS A 362 6.41 4.89 -26.67
C LYS A 362 7.57 5.75 -27.19
N GLU A 363 7.35 6.52 -28.26
CA GLU A 363 8.35 7.40 -28.88
C GLU A 363 8.33 8.82 -28.32
N ALA A 364 7.42 9.12 -27.38
CA ALA A 364 7.40 10.43 -26.73
C ALA A 364 8.75 10.72 -26.06
N LYS A 365 9.37 11.85 -26.39
CA LYS A 365 10.74 12.19 -25.95
C LYS A 365 10.99 12.02 -24.44
N HIS A 366 10.00 12.37 -23.60
CA HIS A 366 10.13 12.19 -22.14
C HIS A 366 10.11 10.72 -21.69
N ILE A 367 9.38 9.85 -22.40
CA ILE A 367 9.34 8.41 -22.15
C ILE A 367 10.65 7.77 -22.60
N VAL A 368 11.15 8.14 -23.78
CA VAL A 368 12.45 7.68 -24.30
C VAL A 368 13.59 8.07 -23.34
N LYS A 369 13.64 9.35 -22.92
CA LYS A 369 14.63 9.83 -21.95
C LYS A 369 14.55 9.11 -20.59
N ASN A 370 13.34 8.79 -20.13
CA ASN A 370 13.18 8.03 -18.88
C ASN A 370 13.66 6.58 -19.01
N ARG A 371 13.41 5.93 -20.16
CA ARG A 371 13.90 4.58 -20.44
C ARG A 371 15.43 4.53 -20.53
N GLU A 372 16.05 5.52 -21.18
CA GLU A 372 17.52 5.65 -21.24
C GLU A 372 18.13 5.81 -19.85
N ARG A 373 17.50 6.64 -18.98
CA ARG A 373 17.94 6.82 -17.59
C ARG A 373 17.86 5.52 -16.78
N ILE A 374 16.77 4.77 -16.90
CA ILE A 374 16.60 3.49 -16.22
C ILE A 374 17.61 2.45 -16.74
N HIS A 375 17.90 2.47 -18.05
CA HIS A 375 18.88 1.57 -18.65
C HIS A 375 20.30 1.86 -18.14
N SER A 376 20.71 3.13 -18.10
CA SER A 376 22.03 3.51 -17.59
C SER A 376 22.18 3.22 -16.10
N GLU A 377 21.14 3.42 -15.29
CA GLU A 377 21.11 3.05 -13.88
C GLU A 377 21.21 1.53 -13.67
N ARG A 378 20.58 0.74 -14.54
CA ARG A 378 20.71 -0.72 -14.50
C ARG A 378 22.12 -1.18 -14.86
N GLU A 379 22.72 -0.61 -15.89
CA GLU A 379 24.05 -0.96 -16.35
C GLU A 379 25.13 -0.63 -15.32
N THR A 380 25.02 0.54 -14.68
CA THR A 380 25.91 0.93 -13.56
C THR A 380 25.80 -0.02 -12.38
N ARG A 381 24.56 -0.38 -11.97
CA ARG A 381 24.35 -1.36 -10.89
C ARG A 381 24.91 -2.75 -11.25
N GLN A 382 24.80 -3.18 -12.50
CA GLN A 382 25.35 -4.46 -12.95
C GLN A 382 26.89 -4.45 -12.89
N ARG A 383 27.52 -3.36 -13.36
CA ARG A 383 28.98 -3.19 -13.32
C ARG A 383 29.51 -3.20 -11.89
N GLU A 384 28.84 -2.52 -10.96
CA GLU A 384 29.21 -2.55 -9.54
C GLU A 384 29.08 -3.94 -8.92
N TYR A 385 28.09 -4.73 -9.34
CA TYR A 385 27.92 -6.10 -8.87
C TYR A 385 29.05 -7.00 -9.38
N GLU A 386 29.38 -6.92 -10.68
CA GLU A 386 30.48 -7.67 -11.30
C GLU A 386 31.82 -7.32 -10.67
N GLU A 387 32.08 -6.04 -10.39
CA GLU A 387 33.29 -5.61 -9.67
C GLU A 387 33.35 -6.19 -8.26
N ARG A 388 32.22 -6.20 -7.54
CA ARG A 388 32.13 -6.78 -6.20
C ARG A 388 32.38 -8.28 -6.22
N GLN A 389 31.86 -8.99 -7.21
CA GLN A 389 32.12 -10.43 -7.37
C GLN A 389 33.58 -10.69 -7.70
N ARG A 390 34.16 -9.97 -8.66
CA ARG A 390 35.59 -10.07 -8.99
C ARG A 390 36.48 -9.83 -7.77
N LYS A 391 36.14 -8.87 -6.92
CA LYS A 391 36.87 -8.59 -5.67
C LYS A 391 36.75 -9.74 -4.66
N ARG A 392 35.58 -10.37 -4.54
CA ARG A 392 35.38 -11.56 -3.69
C ARG A 392 36.15 -12.76 -4.21
N GLU A 393 36.12 -13.01 -5.51
CA GLU A 393 36.85 -14.10 -6.15
C GLU A 393 38.37 -13.94 -6.00
N LEU A 394 38.90 -12.72 -6.20
CA LEU A 394 40.31 -12.44 -5.96
C LEU A 394 40.69 -12.66 -4.49
N LYS A 395 39.84 -12.24 -3.55
CA LYS A 395 40.06 -12.47 -2.11
C LYS A 395 40.01 -13.96 -1.77
N ALA A 396 39.08 -14.71 -2.35
CA ALA A 396 38.96 -16.15 -2.17
C ALA A 396 40.17 -16.89 -2.74
N LYS A 397 40.66 -16.48 -3.92
CA LYS A 397 41.87 -17.05 -4.54
C LYS A 397 43.12 -16.78 -3.70
N LEU A 398 43.28 -15.56 -3.18
CA LEU A 398 44.39 -15.22 -2.28
C LEU A 398 44.33 -16.03 -0.98
N LEU A 399 43.13 -16.22 -0.42
CA LEU A 399 42.96 -17.05 0.78
C LEU A 399 43.26 -18.53 0.49
N ALA A 400 42.84 -19.06 -0.66
CA ALA A 400 43.16 -20.42 -1.08
C ALA A 400 44.67 -20.62 -1.32
N GLU A 401 45.34 -19.61 -1.87
CA GLU A 401 46.81 -19.61 -2.02
C GLU A 401 47.53 -19.57 -0.67
N LYS A 402 47.04 -18.77 0.29
CA LYS A 402 47.56 -18.77 1.67
C LYS A 402 47.28 -20.06 2.44
N GLN A 403 46.21 -20.78 2.10
CA GLN A 403 45.85 -22.08 2.70
C GLN A 403 46.51 -23.27 1.98
N GLN A 404 47.41 -23.04 1.01
CA GLN A 404 48.29 -24.10 0.51
C GLN A 404 49.02 -24.72 1.71
N PRO A 405 48.85 -26.03 1.97
CA PRO A 405 49.41 -26.66 3.15
C PRO A 405 50.92 -26.73 3.00
N THR A 406 51.62 -25.79 3.64
CA THR A 406 53.00 -26.06 4.06
C THR A 406 52.91 -27.26 5.00
N GLY A 407 53.54 -28.38 4.62
CA GLY A 407 53.33 -29.73 5.14
C GLY A 407 53.75 -29.97 6.59
N ALA A 408 53.44 -29.06 7.51
CA ALA A 408 53.78 -29.11 8.93
C ALA A 408 52.57 -29.41 9.84
N ASN A 409 51.38 -29.65 9.29
CA ASN A 409 50.16 -29.90 10.08
C ASN A 409 49.47 -31.24 9.74
N THR A 410 50.25 -32.26 9.41
CA THR A 410 49.81 -33.66 9.26
C THR A 410 50.34 -34.53 10.39
N GLU A 411 50.11 -34.15 11.64
CA GLU A 411 50.33 -35.03 12.79
C GLU A 411 48.98 -35.28 13.48
N PRO A 412 48.52 -36.54 13.62
CA PRO A 412 47.24 -36.83 14.26
C PRO A 412 47.33 -36.56 15.76
N LEU A 413 46.52 -35.61 16.26
CA LEU A 413 46.36 -35.36 17.69
C LEU A 413 45.86 -36.64 18.39
N GLY A 414 46.70 -37.20 19.27
CA GLY A 414 46.39 -38.37 20.09
C GLY A 414 45.22 -38.16 21.06
N GLU A 415 44.64 -39.28 21.50
CA GLU A 415 43.41 -39.37 22.29
C GLU A 415 43.46 -38.59 23.62
N ARG A 416 42.46 -37.74 23.86
CA ARG A 416 42.33 -36.89 25.06
C ARG A 416 41.83 -37.70 26.26
N LYS A 417 42.60 -37.71 27.34
CA LYS A 417 42.16 -38.14 28.68
C LYS A 417 41.27 -37.04 29.32
N PRO A 418 40.12 -37.35 29.93
CA PRO A 418 39.29 -36.35 30.60
C PRO A 418 39.93 -35.94 31.92
N ARG A 419 40.17 -34.63 32.12
CA ARG A 419 40.70 -34.08 33.38
C ARG A 419 39.60 -33.35 34.13
N ALA A 420 39.51 -33.68 35.42
CA ALA A 420 38.59 -33.16 36.40
C ALA A 420 38.72 -31.65 36.64
N SER A 421 37.62 -31.09 37.11
CA SER A 421 37.35 -29.73 37.58
C SER A 421 38.46 -29.09 38.43
N VAL A 422 38.92 -27.91 38.02
CA VAL A 422 39.60 -26.94 38.91
C VAL A 422 39.03 -25.55 38.63
N THR A 423 38.31 -25.03 39.62
CA THR A 423 37.84 -23.66 39.73
C THR A 423 39.00 -22.73 40.03
N SER A 424 39.20 -21.68 39.22
CA SER A 424 40.13 -20.58 39.49
C SER A 424 39.36 -19.25 39.57
N PRO A 425 39.73 -18.30 40.45
CA PRO A 425 38.99 -17.05 40.64
C PRO A 425 39.21 -16.07 39.48
N VAL A 426 38.18 -15.28 39.20
CA VAL A 426 38.16 -14.23 38.17
C VAL A 426 39.09 -13.09 38.57
N GLU A 427 40.17 -12.88 37.81
CA GLU A 427 40.93 -11.63 37.87
C GLU A 427 40.32 -10.58 36.93
N ASP A 428 40.21 -9.35 37.44
CA ASP A 428 39.70 -8.18 36.76
C ASP A 428 40.52 -7.90 35.48
N LYS A 429 39.91 -8.17 34.32
CA LYS A 429 40.45 -7.76 33.02
C LYS A 429 40.56 -6.23 32.99
N LYS A 430 41.78 -5.72 32.93
CA LYS A 430 42.07 -4.31 32.64
C LYS A 430 41.34 -3.91 31.36
N ILE A 431 40.38 -3.01 31.49
CA ILE A 431 39.59 -2.46 30.40
C ILE A 431 40.54 -1.84 29.38
N HIS A 432 40.44 -2.24 28.12
CA HIS A 432 41.30 -1.73 27.06
C HIS A 432 41.04 -0.22 26.84
N PRO A 433 42.06 0.62 26.62
CA PRO A 433 41.93 2.09 26.53
C PRO A 433 40.93 2.59 25.47
N SER A 434 40.68 1.81 24.43
CA SER A 434 39.63 2.11 23.43
C SER A 434 38.21 2.08 24.01
N TRP A 435 37.98 1.29 25.07
CA TRP A 435 36.68 1.17 25.71
C TRP A 435 36.41 2.31 26.70
N GLU A 436 37.44 2.75 27.43
CA GLU A 436 37.36 3.97 28.26
C GLU A 436 37.09 5.20 27.40
N ALA A 437 37.75 5.32 26.24
CA ALA A 437 37.53 6.42 25.30
C ALA A 437 36.09 6.45 24.77
N LYS A 438 35.52 5.28 24.43
CA LYS A 438 34.13 5.17 23.97
C LYS A 438 33.12 5.55 25.06
N LYS A 439 33.36 5.14 26.30
CA LYS A 439 32.51 5.47 27.45
C LYS A 439 32.52 6.97 27.74
N LEU A 440 33.70 7.59 27.66
CA LEU A 440 33.90 9.02 27.87
C LEU A 440 33.26 9.87 26.74
N ALA A 441 33.29 9.40 25.49
CA ALA A 441 32.59 10.04 24.38
C ALA A 441 31.07 10.01 24.57
N GLU A 442 30.53 8.90 25.07
CA GLU A 442 29.09 8.76 25.32
C GLU A 442 28.62 9.66 26.48
N GLU A 443 29.42 9.82 27.54
CA GLU A 443 29.16 10.77 28.63
C GLU A 443 29.21 12.22 28.13
N LYS A 444 30.17 12.56 27.26
CA LYS A 444 30.24 13.89 26.64
C LYS A 444 28.99 14.19 25.81
N LEU A 445 28.50 13.25 25.03
CA LEU A 445 27.27 13.42 24.23
C LEU A 445 26.03 13.61 25.10
N LYS A 446 25.92 12.90 26.23
CA LYS A 446 24.82 13.08 27.19
C LYS A 446 24.82 14.45 27.87
N ASN A 447 25.99 15.09 27.98
CA ASN A 447 26.14 16.42 28.59
C ASN A 447 25.93 17.59 27.60
N VAL A 448 25.81 17.35 26.29
CA VAL A 448 25.50 18.41 25.32
C VAL A 448 24.00 18.70 25.33
N LYS A 449 23.61 19.82 25.95
CA LYS A 449 22.24 20.35 25.86
C LYS A 449 22.00 20.94 24.47
N PHE A 450 20.95 20.48 23.80
CA PHE A 450 20.51 20.96 22.49
C PHE A 450 20.23 22.49 22.52
N GLN A 451 20.97 23.28 21.73
CA GLN A 451 20.83 24.74 21.62
C GLN A 451 20.05 25.20 20.39
N GLY A 452 19.36 24.30 19.68
CA GLY A 452 18.56 24.67 18.51
C GLY A 452 17.28 25.44 18.90
N LYS A 453 17.03 26.60 18.28
CA LYS A 453 15.74 27.28 18.37
C LYS A 453 14.71 26.52 17.53
N LYS A 454 13.60 26.12 18.16
CA LYS A 454 12.46 25.52 17.47
C LYS A 454 11.73 26.60 16.66
N ILE A 455 11.66 26.42 15.35
CA ILE A 455 10.85 27.28 14.47
C ILE A 455 9.39 26.81 14.60
N THR A 456 8.49 27.72 14.94
CA THR A 456 7.03 27.52 14.89
C THR A 456 6.48 28.37 13.75
N PHE A 457 5.66 27.78 12.89
CA PHE A 457 4.95 28.49 11.83
C PHE A 457 3.55 28.86 12.35
N ASP A 458 3.15 30.12 12.16
CA ASP A 458 1.82 30.68 12.47
C ASP A 458 0.78 30.30 11.40
#